data_AF-U2GCV1-F1
#
_entry.id   AF-U2GCV1-F1
#
_cell.length_a   1.000
_cell.length_b   1.000
_cell.length_c   1.000
_cell.angle_alpha   90.00
_cell.angle_beta   90.00
_cell.angle_gamma   90.00
#
_symmetry.space_group_name_H-M   'P 1'
#
loop_
_entity.id
_entity.type
_entity.pdbx_description
1 polymer ?
#
loop_
_entity_poly.entity_id
_entity_poly.type
_entity_poly.pdbx_seq_one_letter_code
_entity_poly.pdbx_strand_id
1 'polypeptide(L)'
;MLKFKELLQLLAIMAVELPLEILGYLIVPIALLFCDKNSEHLPKWARYFEDASDLYDGENSAINGDSGWRKEHYPNGKNRTYFARLRWLYRNRIGYFSSRINGVKVSEIEPSSVITQGNPRVTSNGGVISAFCKVTCKLKDGRTRFGLFKTIRYKGFLSGFYCRIYVGWKLLDVAEMNEYNKDTFMQPDDKTFLKSVWGINPFKRVRGSNNAKP
;
A
#
# COMPACT_ATOMS: atom_id res chain seq x y z
N MET A 1 -4.68 7.11 -19.57
CA MET A 1 -5.25 5.79 -19.92
C MET A 1 -4.15 4.74 -19.73
N LEU A 2 -4.49 3.49 -19.39
CA LEU A 2 -3.47 2.43 -19.25
C LEU A 2 -3.06 1.91 -20.64
N LYS A 3 -1.76 1.67 -20.81
CA LYS A 3 -1.21 1.01 -22.01
C LYS A 3 -1.44 -0.51 -21.91
N PHE A 4 -1.42 -1.22 -23.04
CA PHE A 4 -1.61 -2.67 -23.05
C PHE A 4 -0.62 -3.42 -22.15
N LYS A 5 0.67 -3.05 -22.17
CA LYS A 5 1.70 -3.61 -21.27
C LYS A 5 1.37 -3.40 -19.78
N GLU A 6 0.81 -2.24 -19.41
CA GLU A 6 0.42 -1.92 -18.04
C GLU A 6 -0.79 -2.76 -17.61
N LEU A 7 -1.73 -3.00 -18.53
CA LEU A 7 -2.86 -3.91 -18.30
C LEU A 7 -2.37 -5.34 -18.05
N LEU A 8 -1.44 -5.85 -18.86
CA LEU A 8 -0.85 -7.18 -18.65
C LEU A 8 -0.11 -7.28 -17.32
N GLN A 9 0.64 -6.24 -16.93
CA GLN A 9 1.28 -6.17 -15.62
C GLN A 9 0.26 -6.22 -14.48
N LEU A 10 -0.85 -5.49 -14.60
CA LEU A 10 -1.92 -5.53 -13.60
C LEU A 10 -2.56 -6.93 -13.48
N LEU A 11 -2.86 -7.56 -14.61
CA LEU A 11 -3.42 -8.91 -14.63
C LEU A 11 -2.45 -9.92 -14.01
N ALA A 12 -1.14 -9.81 -14.29
CA ALA A 12 -0.12 -10.66 -13.68
C ALA A 12 -0.04 -10.45 -12.15
N ILE A 13 -0.11 -9.21 -11.66
CA ILE A 13 -0.18 -8.92 -10.22
C ILE A 13 -1.41 -9.62 -9.61
N MET A 14 -2.59 -9.41 -10.20
CA MET A 14 -3.84 -9.98 -9.68
C MET A 14 -3.83 -11.53 -9.70
N ALA A 15 -3.32 -12.13 -10.78
CA ALA A 15 -3.27 -13.59 -10.92
C ALA A 15 -2.40 -14.27 -9.85
N VAL A 16 -1.36 -13.59 -9.37
CA VAL A 16 -0.45 -14.12 -8.33
C VAL A 16 -0.93 -13.74 -6.93
N GLU A 17 -1.35 -12.50 -6.73
CA GLU A 17 -1.68 -11.99 -5.39
C GLU A 17 -3.06 -12.42 -4.89
N LEU A 18 -4.05 -12.56 -5.77
CA LEU A 18 -5.40 -12.97 -5.35
C LEU A 18 -5.40 -14.36 -4.71
N PRO A 19 -4.77 -15.41 -5.28
CA PRO A 19 -4.65 -16.70 -4.61
C PRO A 19 -3.93 -16.62 -3.26
N LEU A 20 -2.85 -15.83 -3.17
CA LEU A 20 -2.12 -15.63 -1.92
C LEU A 20 -2.96 -14.90 -0.86
N GLU A 21 -3.74 -13.89 -1.24
CA GLU A 21 -4.67 -13.22 -0.32
C GLU A 21 -5.72 -14.19 0.22
N ILE A 22 -6.26 -15.07 -0.63
CA ILE A 22 -7.23 -16.09 -0.23
C ILE A 22 -6.59 -17.09 0.74
N LEU A 23 -5.40 -17.60 0.43
CA LEU A 23 -4.64 -18.49 1.31
C LEU A 23 -4.32 -17.82 2.65
N GLY A 24 -4.08 -16.51 2.65
CA GLY A 24 -3.80 -15.72 3.86
C GLY A 24 -4.90 -15.84 4.92
N TYR A 25 -6.17 -15.99 4.55
CA TYR A 25 -7.26 -16.19 5.52
C TYR A 25 -7.17 -17.50 6.29
N LEU A 26 -6.51 -18.52 5.74
CA LEU A 26 -6.30 -19.80 6.40
C LEU A 26 -4.94 -19.85 7.11
N ILE A 27 -3.89 -19.37 6.43
CA ILE A 27 -2.51 -19.48 6.91
C ILE A 27 -2.23 -18.53 8.09
N VAL A 28 -2.71 -17.28 8.04
CA VAL A 28 -2.39 -16.27 9.05
C VAL A 28 -2.88 -16.64 10.46
N PRO A 29 -4.15 -17.09 10.66
CA PRO A 29 -4.62 -17.56 11.96
C PRO A 29 -3.71 -18.64 12.55
N ILE A 30 -3.35 -19.65 11.74
CA ILE A 30 -2.52 -20.77 12.17
C ILE A 30 -1.11 -20.30 12.50
N ALA A 31 -0.49 -19.48 11.64
CA ALA A 31 0.86 -18.96 11.84
C ALA A 31 0.99 -18.10 13.10
N LEU A 32 -0.06 -17.35 13.46
CA LEU A 32 -0.09 -16.54 14.68
C LEU A 32 -0.11 -17.38 15.96
N LEU A 33 -0.57 -18.64 15.94
CA LEU A 33 -0.51 -19.52 17.10
C LEU A 33 0.94 -19.88 17.49
N PHE A 34 1.88 -19.75 16.57
CA PHE A 34 3.31 -19.93 16.81
C PHE A 34 4.03 -18.65 17.27
N CYS A 35 3.29 -17.54 17.45
CA CYS A 35 3.86 -16.25 17.84
C CYS A 35 3.56 -15.95 19.32
N ASP A 36 4.60 -15.66 20.09
CA ASP A 36 4.47 -15.19 21.47
C ASP A 36 4.34 -13.65 21.57
N LYS A 37 4.27 -13.11 22.80
CA LYS A 37 4.16 -11.67 23.06
C LYS A 37 5.36 -10.85 22.57
N ASN A 38 6.52 -11.47 22.43
CA ASN A 38 7.77 -10.82 22.01
C ASN A 38 8.00 -10.94 20.50
N SER A 39 7.21 -11.77 19.81
CA SER A 39 7.32 -11.98 18.39
C SER A 39 7.03 -10.68 17.62
N GLU A 40 7.96 -10.29 16.75
CA GLU A 40 7.79 -9.20 15.79
C GLU A 40 7.33 -9.71 14.42
N HIS A 41 7.32 -11.02 14.26
CA HIS A 41 7.40 -11.69 12.97
C HIS A 41 6.66 -13.02 13.02
N LEU A 42 5.94 -13.35 11.95
CA LEU A 42 5.46 -14.71 11.69
C LEU A 42 6.64 -15.70 11.58
N PRO A 43 6.38 -17.01 11.70
CA PRO A 43 7.37 -18.03 11.34
C PRO A 43 7.89 -17.83 9.90
N LYS A 44 9.15 -18.20 9.64
CA LYS A 44 9.80 -17.99 8.33
C LYS A 44 8.99 -18.53 7.14
N TRP A 45 8.32 -19.67 7.31
CA TRP A 45 7.48 -20.28 6.27
C TRP A 45 6.21 -19.48 5.96
N ALA A 46 5.74 -18.64 6.88
CA ALA A 46 4.57 -17.76 6.73
C ALA A 46 4.94 -16.28 6.53
N ARG A 47 6.24 -15.97 6.39
CA ARG A 47 6.76 -14.58 6.26
C ARG A 47 6.10 -13.80 5.13
N TYR A 48 5.62 -14.46 4.08
CA TYR A 48 4.96 -13.80 2.96
C TYR A 48 3.63 -13.10 3.33
N PHE A 49 2.98 -13.53 4.43
CA PHE A 49 1.64 -13.08 4.81
C PHE A 49 1.62 -11.97 5.86
N GLU A 50 2.76 -11.65 6.49
CA GLU A 50 2.84 -10.47 7.35
C GLU A 50 2.96 -9.18 6.55
N ASP A 51 2.91 -8.03 7.23
CA ASP A 51 3.29 -6.79 6.56
C ASP A 51 4.80 -6.71 6.29
N ALA A 52 5.20 -5.81 5.38
CA ALA A 52 6.62 -5.48 5.21
C ALA A 52 7.22 -5.08 6.57
N SER A 53 8.47 -5.51 6.81
CA SER A 53 9.21 -5.10 8.02
C SER A 53 9.72 -3.66 7.84
N ASP A 54 8.79 -2.73 7.87
CA ASP A 54 9.05 -1.29 7.86
C ASP A 54 9.18 -0.81 9.30
N LEU A 55 10.11 0.11 9.55
CA LEU A 55 10.27 0.76 10.85
C LEU A 55 9.48 2.06 10.84
N TYR A 56 8.51 2.18 11.75
CA TYR A 56 7.79 3.42 12.00
C TYR A 56 8.04 3.81 13.46
N ASP A 57 8.70 4.94 13.67
CA ASP A 57 9.15 5.42 14.99
C ASP A 57 10.07 4.41 15.70
N GLY A 58 10.93 3.70 14.94
CA GLY A 58 11.82 2.65 15.46
C GLY A 58 11.12 1.33 15.81
N GLU A 59 9.81 1.20 15.60
CA GLU A 59 9.05 -0.01 15.85
C GLU A 59 8.67 -0.73 14.54
N ASN A 60 8.80 -2.05 14.53
CA ASN A 60 8.53 -2.90 13.37
C ASN A 60 7.02 -3.09 13.16
N SER A 61 6.52 -2.76 11.96
CA SER A 61 5.10 -2.92 11.63
C SER A 61 4.67 -4.37 11.43
N ALA A 62 5.55 -5.25 10.96
CA ALA A 62 5.31 -6.61 10.46
C ALA A 62 4.00 -7.25 10.92
N ILE A 63 3.96 -7.88 12.10
CA ILE A 63 2.71 -8.42 12.67
C ILE A 63 2.02 -7.49 13.66
N ASN A 64 2.70 -6.41 14.08
CA ASN A 64 2.32 -5.57 15.22
C ASN A 64 1.73 -4.21 14.83
N GLY A 65 1.46 -3.93 13.55
CA GLY A 65 0.84 -2.68 13.11
C GLY A 65 1.84 -1.54 12.88
N ASP A 66 1.57 -0.71 11.87
CA ASP A 66 2.26 0.59 11.69
C ASP A 66 1.84 1.61 12.76
N SER A 67 2.56 2.75 12.85
CA SER A 67 2.31 3.76 13.88
C SER A 67 0.88 4.32 13.86
N GLY A 68 0.30 4.49 12.66
CA GLY A 68 -1.09 4.93 12.49
C GLY A 68 -2.09 3.91 13.03
N TRP A 69 -1.91 2.63 12.69
CA TRP A 69 -2.76 1.55 13.19
C TRP A 69 -2.68 1.41 14.70
N ARG A 70 -1.47 1.45 15.25
CA ARG A 70 -1.24 1.40 16.70
C ARG A 70 -1.96 2.55 17.41
N LYS A 71 -1.82 3.78 16.90
CA LYS A 71 -2.49 4.97 17.44
C LYS A 71 -4.02 4.86 17.43
N GLU A 72 -4.59 4.35 16.35
CA GLU A 72 -6.05 4.29 16.17
C GLU A 72 -6.70 3.10 16.88
N HIS A 73 -6.01 1.98 17.04
CA HIS A 73 -6.63 0.72 17.44
C HIS A 73 -6.11 0.13 18.75
N TYR A 74 -4.95 0.57 19.24
CA TYR A 74 -4.29 -0.06 20.39
C TYR A 74 -4.32 0.85 21.62
N PRO A 75 -4.84 0.36 22.76
CA PRO A 75 -4.72 1.09 24.02
C PRO A 75 -3.25 1.40 24.31
N ASN A 76 -2.94 2.66 24.62
CA ASN A 76 -1.58 3.16 24.86
C ASN A 76 -0.58 2.95 23.70
N GLY A 77 -1.07 2.76 22.46
CA GLY A 77 -0.24 2.52 21.28
C GLY A 77 0.41 1.12 21.22
N LYS A 78 0.09 0.21 22.15
CA LYS A 78 0.70 -1.13 22.20
C LYS A 78 -0.38 -2.19 22.47
N ASN A 79 -0.63 -3.04 21.48
CA ASN A 79 -1.51 -4.21 21.63
C ASN A 79 -0.97 -5.37 20.81
N ARG A 80 -0.45 -6.38 21.50
CA ARG A 80 0.20 -7.56 20.90
C ARG A 80 -0.65 -8.83 21.02
N THR A 81 -1.96 -8.67 21.27
CA THR A 81 -2.87 -9.80 21.35
C THR A 81 -3.05 -10.49 20.01
N TYR A 82 -3.38 -11.78 20.03
CA TYR A 82 -3.67 -12.56 18.83
C TYR A 82 -4.67 -11.86 17.90
N PHE A 83 -5.81 -11.39 18.43
CA PHE A 83 -6.84 -10.73 17.64
C PHE A 83 -6.39 -9.37 17.07
N ALA A 84 -5.56 -8.61 17.80
CA ALA A 84 -5.02 -7.35 17.31
C ALA A 84 -4.09 -7.56 16.10
N ARG A 85 -3.23 -8.58 16.16
CA ARG A 85 -2.34 -8.99 15.06
C ARG A 85 -3.14 -9.55 13.89
N LEU A 86 -4.13 -10.41 14.16
CA LEU A 86 -4.99 -10.98 13.13
C LEU A 86 -5.73 -9.88 12.34
N ARG A 87 -6.33 -8.90 13.03
CA ARG A 87 -7.00 -7.76 12.39
C ARG A 87 -6.05 -6.93 11.53
N TRP A 88 -4.83 -6.68 12.03
CA TRP A 88 -3.80 -5.98 11.29
C TRP A 88 -3.41 -6.71 9.99
N LEU A 89 -3.17 -8.01 10.08
CA LEU A 89 -2.76 -8.83 8.93
C LEU A 89 -3.90 -9.05 7.94
N TYR A 90 -5.16 -9.07 8.38
CA TYR A 90 -6.31 -9.08 7.47
C TYR A 90 -6.54 -7.74 6.76
N ARG A 91 -6.08 -6.63 7.34
CA ARG A 91 -6.04 -5.33 6.66
C ARG A 91 -4.89 -5.24 5.67
N ASN A 92 -3.72 -5.79 6.02
CA ASN A 92 -2.50 -5.75 5.20
C ASN A 92 -2.09 -7.16 4.78
N ARG A 93 -3.00 -7.82 4.06
CA ARG A 93 -2.76 -9.17 3.55
C ARG A 93 -1.53 -9.16 2.66
N ILE A 94 -0.71 -10.20 2.77
CA ILE A 94 0.45 -10.45 1.90
C ILE A 94 1.41 -9.26 1.78
N GLY A 95 1.51 -8.42 2.82
CA GLY A 95 2.23 -7.15 2.77
C GLY A 95 3.73 -7.33 2.49
N TYR A 96 4.35 -8.37 3.03
CA TYR A 96 5.73 -8.75 2.74
C TYR A 96 5.89 -9.21 1.29
N PHE A 97 4.98 -10.06 0.78
CA PHE A 97 5.05 -10.50 -0.62
C PHE A 97 4.89 -9.32 -1.59
N SER A 98 3.86 -8.50 -1.42
CA SER A 98 3.56 -7.35 -2.28
C SER A 98 4.63 -6.24 -2.24
N SER A 99 5.43 -6.16 -1.17
CA SER A 99 6.58 -5.23 -1.07
C SER A 99 7.89 -5.84 -1.52
N ARG A 100 8.31 -6.97 -0.93
CA ARG A 100 9.66 -7.51 -1.04
C ARG A 100 9.85 -8.43 -2.23
N ILE A 101 8.78 -9.08 -2.69
CA ILE A 101 8.82 -10.03 -3.81
C ILE A 101 8.30 -9.37 -5.08
N ASN A 102 7.05 -8.88 -5.04
CA ASN A 102 6.40 -8.31 -6.20
C ASN A 102 6.51 -6.78 -6.29
N GLY A 103 7.00 -6.12 -5.22
CA GLY A 103 7.10 -4.67 -5.14
C GLY A 103 8.28 -4.09 -5.91
N VAL A 104 8.50 -2.79 -5.71
CA VAL A 104 9.61 -2.02 -6.29
C VAL A 104 10.47 -1.47 -5.18
N LYS A 105 11.76 -1.81 -5.17
CA LYS A 105 12.73 -1.19 -4.27
C LYS A 105 13.07 0.21 -4.79
N VAL A 106 12.95 1.23 -3.93
CA VAL A 106 13.13 2.64 -4.34
C VAL A 106 14.52 2.90 -4.88
N SER A 107 15.55 2.29 -4.30
CA SER A 107 16.94 2.40 -4.77
C SER A 107 17.19 1.86 -6.18
N GLU A 108 16.25 1.07 -6.74
CA GLU A 108 16.37 0.50 -8.08
C GLU A 108 15.66 1.33 -9.14
N ILE A 109 14.97 2.41 -8.76
CA ILE A 109 14.34 3.34 -9.70
C ILE A 109 15.42 4.20 -10.35
N GLU A 110 15.34 4.37 -11.67
CA GLU A 110 16.12 5.37 -12.40
C GLU A 110 15.42 6.73 -12.27
N PRO A 111 15.95 7.69 -11.48
CA PRO A 111 15.20 8.91 -11.10
C PRO A 111 14.80 9.77 -12.32
N SER A 112 15.70 9.92 -13.29
CA SER A 112 15.41 10.63 -14.55
C SER A 112 14.26 10.03 -15.38
N SER A 113 13.90 8.77 -15.15
CA SER A 113 12.84 8.06 -15.88
C SER A 113 11.44 8.22 -15.27
N VAL A 114 11.34 8.86 -14.10
CA VAL A 114 10.07 9.05 -13.40
C VAL A 114 9.23 10.07 -14.16
N ILE A 115 8.09 9.63 -14.66
CA ILE A 115 7.13 10.47 -15.37
C ILE A 115 5.82 10.44 -14.60
N THR A 116 5.36 11.63 -14.21
CA THR A 116 4.10 11.82 -13.50
C THR A 116 3.09 12.56 -14.36
N GLN A 117 1.88 12.03 -14.41
CA GLN A 117 0.74 12.57 -15.14
C GLN A 117 -0.43 12.80 -14.20
N GLY A 118 -1.06 13.97 -14.26
CA GLY A 118 -2.16 14.34 -13.37
C GLY A 118 -1.66 15.04 -12.10
N ASN A 119 -2.35 14.84 -10.98
CA ASN A 119 -2.09 15.54 -9.72
C ASN A 119 -1.33 14.64 -8.72
N PRO A 120 -0.02 14.87 -8.45
CA PRO A 120 0.75 14.12 -7.45
C PRO A 120 0.11 14.09 -6.06
N ARG A 121 -0.68 15.12 -5.73
CA ARG A 121 -1.37 15.29 -4.44
C ARG A 121 -2.82 14.82 -4.47
N VAL A 122 -3.16 13.90 -5.38
CA VAL A 122 -4.52 13.36 -5.55
C VAL A 122 -5.11 12.76 -4.26
N THR A 123 -4.28 12.21 -3.37
CA THR A 123 -4.72 11.66 -2.08
C THR A 123 -5.18 12.72 -1.09
N SER A 124 -4.66 13.94 -1.20
CA SER A 124 -4.93 15.05 -0.28
C SER A 124 -6.32 15.66 -0.45
N ASN A 125 -6.96 15.46 -1.61
CA ASN A 125 -8.28 16.05 -1.88
C ASN A 125 -9.45 15.34 -1.16
N GLY A 126 -9.20 14.22 -0.48
CA GLY A 126 -10.21 13.52 0.32
C GLY A 126 -11.43 13.02 -0.46
N GLY A 127 -11.33 12.90 -1.79
CA GLY A 127 -12.43 12.51 -2.67
C GLY A 127 -13.42 13.63 -2.98
N VAL A 128 -13.13 14.89 -2.62
CA VAL A 128 -13.99 16.06 -2.91
C VAL A 128 -14.13 16.28 -4.41
N ILE A 129 -13.05 16.05 -5.16
CA ILE A 129 -13.00 16.17 -6.62
C ILE A 129 -12.53 14.87 -7.27
N SER A 130 -13.00 14.63 -8.50
CA SER A 130 -12.43 13.60 -9.37
C SER A 130 -11.05 14.02 -9.84
N ALA A 131 -10.04 13.20 -9.60
CA ALA A 131 -8.68 13.45 -10.02
C ALA A 131 -7.94 12.12 -10.22
N PHE A 132 -6.77 12.19 -10.83
CA PHE A 132 -5.90 11.02 -10.95
C PHE A 132 -4.43 11.45 -10.86
N CYS A 133 -3.60 10.49 -10.50
CA CYS A 133 -2.16 10.54 -10.66
C CYS A 133 -1.70 9.22 -11.27
N LYS A 134 -0.97 9.29 -12.36
CA LYS A 134 -0.29 8.14 -12.94
C LYS A 134 1.21 8.42 -12.92
N VAL A 135 1.96 7.51 -12.32
CA VAL A 135 3.41 7.54 -12.30
C VAL A 135 3.93 6.35 -13.09
N THR A 136 4.93 6.55 -13.93
CA THR A 136 5.68 5.48 -14.57
C THR A 136 7.16 5.68 -14.33
N CYS A 137 7.91 4.59 -14.18
CA CYS A 137 9.35 4.64 -14.07
C CYS A 137 10.00 3.44 -14.76
N LYS A 138 11.29 3.58 -15.02
CA LYS A 138 12.20 2.51 -15.41
C LYS A 138 13.06 2.14 -14.20
N LEU A 139 13.32 0.85 -14.05
CA LEU A 139 14.26 0.32 -13.07
C LEU A 139 15.63 0.21 -13.72
N LYS A 140 16.69 0.16 -12.90
CA LYS A 140 18.09 0.01 -13.35
C LYS A 140 18.31 -1.22 -14.25
N ASP A 141 17.51 -2.27 -14.09
CA ASP A 141 17.54 -3.47 -14.93
C ASP A 141 16.75 -3.36 -16.25
N GLY A 142 16.22 -2.18 -16.56
CA GLY A 142 15.47 -1.91 -17.79
C GLY A 142 13.98 -2.22 -17.72
N ARG A 143 13.48 -2.87 -16.66
CA ARG A 143 12.04 -3.11 -16.50
C ARG A 143 11.29 -1.79 -16.28
N THR A 144 10.05 -1.73 -16.77
CA THR A 144 9.16 -0.57 -16.55
C THR A 144 8.06 -0.91 -15.56
N ARG A 145 7.66 0.08 -14.76
CA ARG A 145 6.59 -0.02 -13.75
C ARG A 145 5.64 1.16 -13.86
N PHE A 146 4.41 0.98 -13.39
CA PHE A 146 3.42 2.04 -13.34
C PHE A 146 2.61 2.00 -12.04
N GLY A 147 2.14 3.15 -11.59
CA GLY A 147 1.16 3.28 -10.52
C GLY A 147 0.06 4.20 -10.98
N LEU A 148 -1.20 3.81 -10.83
CA LEU A 148 -2.36 4.66 -11.13
C LEU A 148 -3.23 4.79 -9.88
N PHE A 149 -3.32 6.00 -9.36
CA PHE A 149 -4.30 6.40 -8.36
C PHE A 149 -5.38 7.26 -9.02
N LYS A 150 -6.65 6.94 -8.80
CA LYS A 150 -7.78 7.69 -9.36
C LYS A 150 -8.92 7.81 -8.36
N THR A 151 -9.47 9.02 -8.22
CA THR A 151 -10.71 9.30 -7.51
C THR A 151 -11.81 9.64 -8.51
N ILE A 152 -13.01 9.09 -8.29
CA ILE A 152 -14.20 9.41 -9.08
C ILE A 152 -15.29 9.87 -8.11
N ARG A 153 -15.57 11.17 -8.14
CA ARG A 153 -16.61 11.80 -7.33
C ARG A 153 -17.99 11.45 -7.88
N TYR A 154 -18.84 10.88 -7.02
CA TYR A 154 -20.23 10.65 -7.37
C TYR A 154 -21.08 11.92 -7.21
N LYS A 155 -22.19 11.97 -7.96
CA LYS A 155 -23.19 13.04 -7.92
C LYS A 155 -24.54 12.49 -7.42
N GLY A 156 -25.49 13.38 -7.12
CA GLY A 156 -26.82 13.00 -6.66
C GLY A 156 -26.82 12.37 -5.26
N PHE A 157 -27.63 11.32 -5.06
CA PHE A 157 -27.81 10.66 -3.76
C PHE A 157 -26.50 10.01 -3.22
N LEU A 158 -25.54 9.70 -4.09
CA LEU A 158 -24.22 9.17 -3.72
C LEU A 158 -23.16 10.25 -3.49
N SER A 159 -23.55 11.53 -3.46
CA SER A 159 -22.63 12.66 -3.17
C SER A 159 -22.03 12.62 -1.76
N GLY A 160 -22.33 11.66 -0.89
CA GLY A 160 -21.52 11.39 0.30
C GLY A 160 -20.22 10.63 0.01
N PHE A 161 -20.09 10.05 -1.19
CA PHE A 161 -19.10 9.01 -1.49
C PHE A 161 -18.30 9.30 -2.78
N TYR A 162 -17.24 8.52 -2.96
CA TYR A 162 -16.41 8.48 -4.16
C TYR A 162 -15.81 7.08 -4.37
N CYS A 163 -15.50 6.76 -5.62
CA CYS A 163 -14.69 5.59 -5.96
C CYS A 163 -13.21 5.94 -5.82
N ARG A 164 -12.44 5.13 -5.10
CA ARG A 164 -10.97 5.18 -5.06
C ARG A 164 -10.41 3.95 -5.76
N ILE A 165 -9.58 4.17 -6.77
CA ILE A 165 -8.88 3.12 -7.50
C ILE A 165 -7.38 3.33 -7.29
N TYR A 166 -6.67 2.28 -6.88
CA TYR A 166 -5.21 2.27 -6.87
C TYR A 166 -4.72 0.94 -7.45
N VAL A 167 -4.08 0.99 -8.61
CA VAL A 167 -3.60 -0.19 -9.33
C VAL A 167 -2.14 -0.04 -9.78
N GLY A 168 -1.42 -1.16 -9.91
CA GLY A 168 -0.01 -1.22 -10.30
C GLY A 168 0.90 -1.28 -9.08
N TRP A 169 1.83 -0.34 -8.95
CA TRP A 169 2.69 -0.17 -7.77
C TRP A 169 2.42 1.14 -7.07
N LYS A 170 2.80 1.24 -5.79
CA LYS A 170 2.63 2.45 -4.97
C LYS A 170 3.57 3.60 -5.35
N LEU A 171 3.71 3.87 -6.65
CA LEU A 171 4.64 4.87 -7.19
C LEU A 171 4.23 6.32 -6.91
N LEU A 172 3.04 6.56 -6.34
CA LEU A 172 2.67 7.91 -5.90
C LEU A 172 3.65 8.47 -4.85
N ASP A 173 4.24 7.59 -4.03
CA ASP A 173 5.22 7.95 -3.00
C ASP A 173 6.52 8.54 -3.61
N VAL A 174 6.76 8.36 -4.91
CA VAL A 174 7.93 8.88 -5.65
C VAL A 174 7.54 9.74 -6.84
N ALA A 175 6.31 10.26 -6.87
CA ALA A 175 5.77 10.99 -8.03
C ALA A 175 6.56 12.25 -8.41
N GLU A 176 7.28 12.85 -7.47
CA GLU A 176 8.08 14.08 -7.68
C GLU A 176 9.59 13.80 -7.70
N MET A 177 10.00 12.52 -7.69
CA MET A 177 11.40 12.10 -7.74
C MET A 177 12.05 12.47 -9.08
N ASN A 178 13.28 12.98 -9.00
CA ASN A 178 14.17 13.26 -10.12
C ASN A 178 15.63 13.16 -9.65
N GLU A 179 16.59 13.39 -10.57
CA GLU A 179 18.03 13.25 -10.26
C GLU A 179 18.52 14.18 -9.14
N TYR A 180 17.89 15.33 -8.95
CA TYR A 180 18.32 16.35 -8.00
C TYR A 180 17.74 16.16 -6.60
N ASN A 181 16.62 15.46 -6.45
CA ASN A 181 15.94 15.28 -5.17
C ASN A 181 15.76 13.81 -4.74
N LYS A 182 16.34 12.84 -5.46
CA LYS A 182 16.20 11.41 -5.16
C LYS A 182 16.52 11.03 -3.71
N ASP A 183 17.47 11.73 -3.08
CA ASP A 183 17.89 11.45 -1.72
C ASP A 183 16.79 11.76 -0.69
N THR A 184 15.81 12.63 -1.01
CA THR A 184 14.66 12.92 -0.15
C THR A 184 13.59 11.83 -0.17
N PHE A 185 13.78 10.77 -0.98
CA PHE A 185 12.88 9.61 -1.07
C PHE A 185 13.57 8.33 -0.59
N MET A 186 14.77 8.46 -0.01
CA MET A 186 15.58 7.36 0.51
C MET A 186 16.02 7.63 1.96
N GLN A 187 15.31 8.52 2.66
CA GLN A 187 15.58 8.79 4.07
C GLN A 187 15.13 7.61 4.95
N PRO A 188 15.61 7.50 6.20
CA PRO A 188 15.29 6.37 7.08
C PRO A 188 13.79 6.14 7.30
N ASP A 189 13.00 7.22 7.30
CA ASP A 189 11.54 7.16 7.48
C ASP A 189 10.78 6.93 6.16
N ASP A 190 11.48 6.91 5.02
CA ASP A 190 10.89 6.64 3.71
C ASP A 190 10.73 5.14 3.46
N LYS A 191 9.74 4.81 2.63
CA LYS A 191 9.49 3.43 2.24
C LYS A 191 10.64 2.92 1.36
N THR A 192 11.39 1.96 1.87
CA THR A 192 12.41 1.28 1.05
C THR A 192 11.79 0.49 -0.12
N PHE A 193 10.58 -0.04 0.07
CA PHE A 193 9.86 -0.83 -0.93
C PHE A 193 8.44 -0.28 -1.17
N LEU A 194 8.09 -0.09 -2.43
CA LEU A 194 6.77 0.31 -2.90
C LEU A 194 5.96 -0.93 -3.25
N LYS A 195 4.89 -1.17 -2.50
CA LYS A 195 4.01 -2.34 -2.68
C LYS A 195 3.33 -2.33 -4.06
N SER A 196 3.14 -3.50 -4.65
CA SER A 196 2.08 -3.70 -5.64
C SER A 196 0.71 -3.46 -5.00
N VAL A 197 -0.29 -3.09 -5.82
CA VAL A 197 -1.64 -2.78 -5.38
C VAL A 197 -2.62 -2.97 -6.52
N TRP A 198 -3.81 -3.48 -6.21
CA TRP A 198 -4.91 -3.64 -7.16
C TRP A 198 -6.27 -3.33 -6.49
N GLY A 199 -6.28 -2.31 -5.64
CA GLY A 199 -7.42 -1.96 -4.80
C GLY A 199 -8.46 -1.08 -5.49
N ILE A 200 -9.72 -1.50 -5.45
CA ILE A 200 -10.88 -0.71 -5.85
C ILE A 200 -11.80 -0.57 -4.64
N ASN A 201 -12.03 0.67 -4.21
CA ASN A 201 -12.95 0.98 -3.12
C ASN A 201 -14.09 1.86 -3.67
N PRO A 202 -15.24 1.28 -4.05
CA PRO A 202 -16.30 2.01 -4.72
C PRO A 202 -17.03 2.99 -3.81
N PHE A 203 -17.02 2.82 -2.48
CA PHE A 203 -17.82 3.64 -1.57
C PHE A 203 -16.99 4.24 -0.43
N LYS A 204 -15.89 4.94 -0.76
CA LYS A 204 -15.18 5.73 0.25
C LYS A 204 -15.97 7.00 0.57
N ARG A 205 -16.09 7.37 1.84
CA ARG A 205 -16.73 8.63 2.28
C ARG A 205 -15.82 9.82 1.98
N VAL A 206 -16.41 10.93 1.51
CA VAL A 206 -15.68 12.18 1.30
C VAL A 206 -15.34 12.82 2.64
N ARG A 207 -14.05 13.16 2.84
CA ARG A 207 -13.59 13.90 4.03
C ARG A 207 -14.19 15.31 4.02
N GLY A 208 -14.82 15.71 5.13
CA GLY A 208 -15.51 17.01 5.25
C GLY A 208 -16.97 17.03 4.77
N SER A 209 -17.56 15.88 4.40
CA SER A 209 -19.02 15.80 4.24
C SER A 209 -19.71 15.82 5.61
N ASN A 210 -20.90 16.42 5.72
CA ASN A 210 -21.69 16.51 6.96
C ASN A 210 -21.99 15.15 7.63
N ASN A 211 -21.70 14.02 6.96
CA ASN A 211 -21.86 12.65 7.45
C ASN A 211 -20.53 11.98 7.87
N ALA A 212 -19.42 12.70 7.86
CA ALA A 212 -18.14 12.24 8.42
C ALA A 212 -18.14 12.48 9.94
N LYS A 213 -18.86 11.64 10.70
CA LYS A 213 -18.58 11.51 12.13
C LYS A 213 -17.23 10.78 12.31
N PRO A 214 -16.43 11.16 13.32
CA PRO A 214 -15.16 10.49 13.65
C PRO A 214 -15.35 8.99 13.89
#